data_AF-A0A961TEQ4-F1
#
_entry.id   AF-A0A961TEQ4-F1
#
_cell.length_a   1.000
_cell.length_b   1.000
_cell.length_c   1.000
_cell.angle_alpha   90.00
_cell.angle_beta   90.00
_cell.angle_gamma   90.00
#
_symmetry.space_group_name_H-M   'P 1'
#
loop_
_entity.id
_entity.type
_entity.pdbx_description
1 polymer ?
#
loop_
_entity_poly.entity_id
_entity_poly.type
_entity_poly.pdbx_seq_one_letter_code
_entity_poly.pdbx_strand_id
1 'polypeptide(L)'
;MTFLRLIAKQLALLIALSMLAVAAPTIADAQLSLIGAATKSADKEATSMSQELAPLVDKAKKEGMSVVVISPATNAVVETAAPEMSMTEQGLMIRSKVKAIFANIPNIPTQFMATLRAASPDGSMNWLWYAIGIAVVGLVIGNTISWGVRKLIQPYFAYMYSENPESRAEKIGYLLFRAGMIAFNCAVMFVASMLLAVILDYGHEPSRSTIIVIVAAYVSYWIIRAVILFNIIAHDLPNHRMINLSDDRARSLQYDMRNSMVAVIIAFAVCAWMDMLGLDREAHKMFLITAMLIAALIFGYQTIKHREDLRSVILGKGEVASKPFILRAIALVAPALAIVYLVASWFVSSFRLIMDLPSANLLVAAPMIAFFGALPIYGILLIIIDKIYQARR
;
A
#
# COMPACT_ATOMS: atom_id res chain seq x y z
N MET A 1 -32.28 26.77 -10.21
CA MET A 1 -32.64 25.34 -10.46
C MET A 1 -31.86 24.68 -11.61
N THR A 2 -31.29 25.43 -12.55
CA THR A 2 -30.54 24.90 -13.72
C THR A 2 -29.17 24.29 -13.35
N PHE A 3 -28.49 24.83 -12.33
CA PHE A 3 -27.19 24.35 -11.85
C PHE A 3 -27.26 22.97 -11.17
N LEU A 4 -28.32 22.72 -10.38
CA LEU A 4 -28.52 21.44 -9.69
C LEU A 4 -28.80 20.28 -10.68
N ARG A 5 -29.52 20.57 -11.77
CA ARG A 5 -29.79 19.61 -12.85
C ARG A 5 -28.55 19.30 -13.69
N LEU A 6 -27.64 20.27 -13.85
CA LEU A 6 -26.36 20.06 -14.53
C LEU A 6 -25.42 19.16 -13.69
N ILE A 7 -25.36 19.39 -12.38
CA ILE A 7 -24.59 18.56 -11.44
C ILE A 7 -25.14 17.12 -11.43
N ALA A 8 -26.47 16.95 -11.37
CA ALA A 8 -27.09 15.62 -11.39
C ALA A 8 -26.80 14.85 -12.70
N LYS A 9 -26.83 15.53 -13.86
CA LYS A 9 -26.50 14.92 -15.16
C LYS A 9 -25.01 14.57 -15.28
N GLN A 10 -24.11 15.40 -14.76
CA GLN A 10 -22.67 15.09 -14.75
C GLN A 10 -22.32 13.98 -13.76
N LEU A 11 -23.01 13.91 -12.61
CA LEU A 11 -22.84 12.83 -11.65
C LEU A 11 -23.29 11.47 -12.24
N ALA A 12 -24.42 11.45 -12.95
CA ALA A 12 -24.90 10.24 -13.64
C ALA A 12 -23.95 9.78 -14.76
N LEU A 13 -23.39 10.72 -15.53
CA LEU A 13 -22.42 10.42 -16.58
C LEU A 13 -21.10 9.88 -16.01
N LEU A 14 -20.65 10.41 -14.87
CA LEU A 14 -19.44 9.95 -14.17
C LEU A 14 -19.63 8.57 -13.52
N ILE A 15 -20.83 8.30 -12.97
CA ILE A 15 -21.18 6.96 -12.49
C ILE A 15 -21.17 5.97 -13.65
N ALA A 16 -21.77 6.31 -14.80
CA ALA A 16 -21.74 5.47 -16.00
C ALA A 16 -20.31 5.25 -16.54
N LEU A 17 -19.45 6.29 -16.52
CA LEU A 17 -18.05 6.18 -16.97
C LEU A 17 -17.21 5.33 -16.01
N SER A 18 -17.47 5.40 -14.71
CA SER A 18 -16.82 4.55 -13.70
C SER A 18 -17.26 3.08 -13.80
N MET A 19 -18.51 2.82 -14.23
CA MET A 19 -18.99 1.47 -14.51
C MET A 19 -18.40 0.90 -15.81
N LEU A 20 -18.11 1.74 -16.82
CA LEU A 20 -17.43 1.31 -18.04
C LEU A 20 -15.95 0.93 -17.79
N ALA A 21 -15.30 1.55 -16.81
CA ALA A 21 -13.92 1.23 -16.41
C ALA A 21 -13.78 -0.15 -15.73
N VAL A 22 -14.89 -0.79 -15.31
CA VAL A 22 -14.91 -2.15 -14.75
C VAL A 22 -14.62 -3.22 -15.81
N ALA A 23 -14.79 -2.90 -17.10
CA ALA A 23 -14.62 -3.84 -18.22
C ALA A 23 -13.24 -3.79 -18.90
N ALA A 24 -12.36 -2.85 -18.53
CA ALA A 24 -11.03 -2.75 -19.14
C ALA A 24 -9.98 -3.49 -18.30
N PRO A 25 -9.07 -4.29 -18.91
CA PRO A 25 -7.91 -4.83 -18.21
C PRO A 25 -7.01 -3.67 -17.78
N THR A 26 -7.01 -3.38 -16.48
CA THR A 26 -6.19 -2.31 -15.89
C THR A 26 -4.75 -2.77 -15.71
N ILE A 27 -3.81 -1.82 -15.83
CA ILE A 27 -2.33 -1.87 -15.67
C ILE A 27 -1.82 -2.48 -14.33
N ALA A 28 -2.71 -3.04 -13.50
CA ALA A 28 -2.43 -3.66 -12.21
C ALA A 28 -1.53 -4.90 -12.31
N ASP A 29 -1.48 -5.58 -13.46
CA ASP A 29 -0.65 -6.80 -13.65
C ASP A 29 0.86 -6.53 -13.60
N ALA A 30 1.31 -5.29 -13.87
CA ALA A 30 2.73 -4.95 -13.85
C ALA A 30 3.29 -4.72 -12.43
N GLN A 31 2.43 -4.37 -11.47
CA GLN A 31 2.87 -3.99 -10.11
C GLN A 31 3.01 -5.19 -9.15
N LEU A 32 2.38 -6.33 -9.48
CA LEU A 32 2.52 -7.58 -8.72
C LEU A 32 3.90 -8.25 -8.89
N SER A 33 4.67 -7.86 -9.93
CA SER A 33 5.97 -8.47 -10.25
C SER A 33 7.07 -8.20 -9.23
N LEU A 34 6.98 -7.13 -8.44
CA LEU A 34 8.04 -6.73 -7.50
C LEU A 34 7.93 -7.44 -6.14
N ILE A 35 6.74 -7.93 -5.77
CA ILE A 35 6.51 -8.72 -4.55
C ILE A 35 6.58 -10.22 -4.88
N GLY A 36 6.17 -10.64 -6.08
CA GLY A 36 6.26 -12.04 -6.54
C GLY A 36 7.67 -12.55 -6.88
N ALA A 37 8.69 -11.68 -6.90
CA ALA A 37 10.07 -12.08 -7.17
C ALA A 37 10.71 -12.90 -6.02
N ALA A 38 10.21 -12.76 -4.79
CA ALA A 38 10.67 -13.56 -3.65
C ALA A 38 10.09 -15.00 -3.67
N THR A 39 8.94 -15.21 -4.32
CA THR A 39 8.24 -16.50 -4.38
C THR A 39 8.72 -17.37 -5.55
N LYS A 40 9.21 -16.76 -6.65
CA LYS A 40 9.70 -17.49 -7.84
C LYS A 40 11.00 -18.27 -7.61
N SER A 41 11.71 -18.04 -6.51
CA SER A 41 12.91 -18.82 -6.16
C SER A 41 12.57 -20.23 -5.67
N ALA A 42 11.35 -20.47 -5.18
CA ALA A 42 10.90 -21.80 -4.72
C ALA A 42 10.35 -22.68 -5.87
N ASP A 43 9.78 -22.09 -6.92
CA ASP A 43 9.26 -22.84 -8.08
C ASP A 43 10.35 -23.50 -8.94
N LYS A 44 11.57 -22.95 -8.93
CA LYS A 44 12.70 -23.52 -9.67
C LYS A 44 13.22 -24.84 -9.09
N GLU A 45 13.07 -25.06 -7.77
CA GLU A 45 13.43 -26.33 -7.11
C GLU A 45 12.34 -27.42 -7.25
N ALA A 46 11.06 -27.04 -7.34
CA ALA A 46 9.97 -28.00 -7.57
C ALA A 46 9.93 -28.54 -9.02
N THR A 47 10.38 -27.73 -9.99
CA THR A 47 10.43 -28.11 -11.41
C THR A 47 11.60 -29.07 -11.70
N SER A 48 12.70 -29.01 -10.94
CA SER A 48 13.82 -29.95 -11.10
C SER A 48 13.52 -31.34 -10.52
N MET A 49 12.87 -31.44 -9.37
CA MET A 49 12.49 -32.75 -8.79
C MET A 49 11.48 -33.52 -9.64
N SER A 50 10.53 -32.83 -10.27
CA SER A 50 9.52 -33.46 -11.15
C SER A 50 10.13 -34.01 -12.44
N GLN A 51 11.20 -33.40 -12.94
CA GLN A 51 11.97 -33.92 -14.08
C GLN A 51 12.88 -35.11 -13.69
N GLU A 52 13.36 -35.18 -12.45
CA GLU A 52 14.15 -36.31 -11.94
C GLU A 52 13.31 -37.55 -11.58
N LEU A 53 12.04 -37.37 -11.20
CA LEU A 53 11.13 -38.46 -10.80
C LEU A 53 10.46 -39.17 -11.99
N ALA A 54 10.36 -38.51 -13.15
CA ALA A 54 9.76 -39.07 -14.38
C ALA A 54 10.36 -40.43 -14.82
N PRO A 55 11.69 -40.63 -14.88
CA PRO A 55 12.25 -41.93 -15.26
C PRO A 55 12.01 -43.05 -14.23
N LEU A 56 11.79 -42.70 -12.95
CA LEU A 56 11.51 -43.67 -11.89
C LEU A 56 10.05 -44.13 -11.91
N VAL A 57 9.12 -43.24 -12.24
CA VAL A 57 7.69 -43.55 -12.43
C VAL A 57 7.50 -44.47 -13.66
N ASP A 58 8.21 -44.22 -14.75
CA ASP A 58 8.14 -45.08 -15.95
C ASP A 58 8.74 -46.48 -15.72
N LYS A 59 9.78 -46.58 -14.88
CA LYS A 59 10.37 -47.87 -14.51
C LYS A 59 9.44 -48.69 -13.60
N ALA A 60 8.80 -48.05 -12.62
CA ALA A 60 7.83 -48.69 -11.73
C ALA A 60 6.56 -49.16 -12.48
N LYS A 61 6.13 -48.41 -13.51
CA LYS A 61 4.99 -48.77 -14.36
C LYS A 61 5.28 -49.97 -15.28
N LYS A 62 6.54 -50.12 -15.74
CA LYS A 62 6.99 -51.30 -16.51
C LYS A 62 7.08 -52.56 -15.65
N GLU A 63 7.31 -52.43 -14.36
CA GLU A 63 7.37 -53.55 -13.40
C GLU A 63 6.01 -53.91 -12.80
N GLY A 64 4.92 -53.29 -13.28
CA GLY A 64 3.55 -53.64 -12.88
C GLY A 64 3.14 -53.13 -11.49
N MET A 65 3.88 -52.19 -10.90
CA MET A 65 3.55 -51.62 -9.60
C MET A 65 2.61 -50.41 -9.73
N SER A 66 1.58 -50.36 -8.88
CA SER A 66 0.65 -49.24 -8.80
C SER A 66 1.25 -48.09 -7.99
N VAL A 67 1.65 -47.02 -8.65
CA VAL A 67 2.24 -45.83 -8.02
C VAL A 67 1.14 -44.81 -7.71
N VAL A 68 0.91 -44.54 -6.42
CA VAL A 68 0.04 -43.45 -5.96
C VAL A 68 0.92 -42.25 -5.65
N VAL A 69 0.90 -41.25 -6.54
CA VAL A 69 1.57 -39.97 -6.32
C VAL A 69 0.66 -39.10 -5.44
N ILE A 70 1.02 -38.96 -4.17
CA ILE A 70 0.39 -37.97 -3.28
C ILE A 70 1.15 -36.65 -3.46
N SER A 71 0.62 -35.77 -4.31
CA SER A 71 1.09 -34.39 -4.36
C SER A 71 0.71 -33.68 -3.06
N PRO A 72 1.64 -33.04 -2.32
CA PRO A 72 1.24 -32.05 -1.33
C PRO A 72 0.56 -30.91 -2.08
N ALA A 73 -0.57 -30.43 -1.54
CA ALA A 73 -1.42 -29.42 -2.17
C ALA A 73 -0.64 -28.13 -2.48
N THR A 74 -0.09 -28.03 -3.68
CA THR A 74 0.32 -26.78 -4.29
C THR A 74 -0.90 -26.18 -4.97
N ASN A 75 -1.30 -24.99 -4.50
CA ASN A 75 -2.29 -24.14 -5.14
C ASN A 75 -1.78 -23.70 -6.52
N ALA A 76 -1.81 -24.59 -7.51
CA ALA A 76 -1.78 -24.21 -8.90
C ALA A 76 -3.15 -23.60 -9.20
N VAL A 77 -3.23 -22.27 -9.24
CA VAL A 77 -4.36 -21.56 -9.84
C VAL A 77 -4.33 -21.90 -11.33
N VAL A 78 -4.96 -23.00 -11.69
CA VAL A 78 -5.44 -23.22 -13.05
C VAL A 78 -6.52 -22.18 -13.25
N GLU A 79 -6.22 -21.19 -14.10
CA GLU A 79 -7.18 -20.24 -14.62
C GLU A 79 -8.21 -21.03 -15.44
N THR A 80 -9.15 -21.62 -14.72
CA THR A 80 -10.30 -22.29 -15.28
C THR A 80 -11.23 -21.17 -15.69
N ALA A 81 -11.39 -20.96 -17.00
CA ALA A 81 -12.39 -20.05 -17.53
C ALA A 81 -13.73 -20.37 -16.85
N ALA A 82 -14.16 -19.46 -15.97
CA ALA A 82 -15.41 -19.62 -15.24
C ALA A 82 -16.54 -19.69 -16.27
N PRO A 83 -17.52 -20.60 -16.13
CA PRO A 83 -18.70 -20.57 -16.98
C PRO A 83 -19.33 -19.18 -16.86
N GLU A 84 -19.76 -18.60 -17.99
CA GLU A 84 -20.51 -17.34 -18.02
C GLU A 84 -21.79 -17.50 -17.20
N MET A 85 -21.70 -17.24 -15.90
CA MET A 85 -22.86 -17.21 -15.01
C MET A 85 -23.74 -16.05 -15.41
N SER A 86 -25.05 -16.27 -15.51
CA SER A 86 -25.99 -15.18 -15.80
C SER A 86 -25.90 -14.11 -14.71
N MET A 87 -26.15 -12.83 -15.06
CA MET A 87 -26.16 -11.72 -14.08
C MET A 87 -27.06 -12.00 -12.87
N THR A 88 -28.13 -12.76 -13.07
CA THR A 88 -29.06 -13.25 -12.04
C THR A 88 -28.42 -14.25 -11.07
N GLU A 89 -27.67 -15.23 -11.58
CA GLU A 89 -26.99 -16.25 -10.76
C GLU A 89 -25.82 -15.63 -9.97
N GLN A 90 -25.07 -14.73 -10.60
CA GLN A 90 -24.07 -13.94 -9.90
C GLN A 90 -24.72 -13.16 -8.75
N GLY A 91 -25.83 -12.45 -9.02
CA GLY A 91 -26.60 -11.70 -8.02
C GLY A 91 -27.03 -12.52 -6.80
N LEU A 92 -27.52 -13.73 -7.03
CA LEU A 92 -27.93 -14.65 -5.96
C LEU A 92 -26.73 -15.17 -5.16
N MET A 93 -25.61 -15.49 -5.83
CA MET A 93 -24.38 -15.92 -5.18
C MET A 93 -23.75 -14.81 -4.33
N ILE A 94 -23.76 -13.57 -4.82
CA ILE A 94 -23.30 -12.40 -4.08
C ILE A 94 -24.14 -12.23 -2.82
N ARG A 95 -25.47 -12.28 -2.94
CA ARG A 95 -26.38 -12.14 -1.81
C ARG A 95 -26.15 -13.23 -0.77
N SER A 96 -25.95 -14.47 -1.19
CA SER A 96 -25.70 -15.59 -0.27
C SER A 96 -24.35 -15.45 0.44
N LYS A 97 -23.27 -15.08 -0.28
CA LYS A 97 -21.96 -14.81 0.31
C LYS A 97 -21.97 -13.62 1.26
N VAL A 98 -22.60 -12.51 0.88
CA VAL A 98 -22.79 -11.34 1.76
C VAL A 98 -23.56 -11.75 3.02
N LYS A 99 -24.66 -12.49 2.88
CA LYS A 99 -25.43 -12.96 4.03
C LYS A 99 -24.61 -13.88 4.94
N ALA A 100 -23.80 -14.77 4.37
CA ALA A 100 -22.90 -15.66 5.13
C ALA A 100 -21.85 -14.85 5.91
N ILE A 101 -21.25 -13.85 5.27
CA ILE A 101 -20.28 -12.95 5.89
C ILE A 101 -20.91 -12.16 7.04
N PHE A 102 -22.08 -11.56 6.83
CA PHE A 102 -22.79 -10.82 7.88
C PHE A 102 -23.25 -11.74 9.03
N ALA A 103 -23.65 -12.98 8.72
CA ALA A 103 -24.01 -13.97 9.74
C ALA A 103 -22.80 -14.42 10.58
N ASN A 104 -21.58 -14.34 10.04
CA ASN A 104 -20.36 -14.68 10.75
C ASN A 104 -19.82 -13.55 11.65
N ILE A 105 -20.33 -12.31 11.51
CA ILE A 105 -19.88 -11.15 12.31
C ILE A 105 -19.84 -11.42 13.83
N PRO A 106 -20.88 -12.01 14.46
CA PRO A 106 -20.86 -12.27 15.90
C PRO A 106 -19.76 -13.24 16.34
N ASN A 107 -19.29 -14.10 15.43
CA ASN A 107 -18.26 -15.10 15.72
C ASN A 107 -16.84 -14.56 15.49
N ILE A 108 -16.67 -13.40 14.85
CA ILE A 108 -15.35 -12.82 14.56
C ILE A 108 -14.50 -12.64 15.83
N PRO A 109 -15.02 -12.09 16.95
CA PRO A 109 -14.22 -11.96 18.18
C PRO A 109 -13.77 -13.31 18.73
N THR A 110 -14.62 -14.34 18.62
CA THR A 110 -14.28 -15.69 19.08
C THR A 110 -13.24 -16.36 18.18
N GLN A 111 -13.35 -16.20 16.86
CA GLN A 111 -12.37 -16.71 15.89
C GLN A 111 -11.02 -16.01 16.07
N PHE A 112 -11.03 -14.68 16.24
CA PHE A 112 -9.82 -13.91 16.54
C PHE A 112 -9.10 -14.43 17.79
N MET A 113 -9.84 -14.60 18.90
CA MET A 113 -9.26 -15.12 20.14
C MET A 113 -8.83 -16.59 20.03
N ALA A 114 -9.56 -17.40 19.26
CA ALA A 114 -9.20 -18.78 19.00
C ALA A 114 -7.88 -18.87 18.22
N THR A 115 -7.69 -18.04 17.19
CA THR A 115 -6.43 -17.95 16.43
C THR A 115 -5.26 -17.56 17.32
N LEU A 116 -5.43 -16.58 18.21
CA LEU A 116 -4.37 -16.17 19.14
C LEU A 116 -3.97 -17.26 20.13
N ARG A 117 -4.93 -18.07 20.58
CA ARG A 117 -4.66 -19.20 21.47
C ARG A 117 -4.05 -20.38 20.72
N ALA A 118 -4.53 -20.66 19.50
CA ALA A 118 -4.01 -21.72 18.65
C ALA A 118 -2.55 -21.48 18.21
N ALA A 119 -2.13 -20.22 18.16
CA ALA A 119 -0.74 -19.86 17.88
C ALA A 119 0.25 -20.30 18.97
N SER A 120 -0.20 -20.66 20.17
CA SER A 120 0.64 -21.14 21.27
C SER A 120 0.38 -22.62 21.53
N PRO A 121 1.43 -23.47 21.69
CA PRO A 121 1.26 -24.86 22.10
C PRO A 121 0.48 -25.02 23.41
N ASP A 122 0.64 -24.05 24.32
CA ASP A 122 0.04 -24.06 25.66
C ASP A 122 -1.31 -23.33 25.71
N GLY A 123 -1.79 -22.77 24.59
CA GLY A 123 -2.98 -21.91 24.56
C GLY A 123 -2.80 -20.55 25.26
N SER A 124 -1.61 -20.26 25.78
CA SER A 124 -1.28 -19.03 26.50
C SER A 124 -1.02 -17.86 25.53
N MET A 125 -1.31 -16.63 25.95
CA MET A 125 -1.03 -15.40 25.15
C MET A 125 0.30 -14.73 25.53
N ASN A 126 1.13 -15.39 26.35
CA ASN A 126 2.38 -14.79 26.85
C ASN A 126 3.40 -14.55 25.71
N TRP A 127 3.41 -15.43 24.70
CA TRP A 127 4.24 -15.28 23.50
C TRP A 127 4.04 -13.93 22.81
N LEU A 128 2.82 -13.37 22.84
CA LEU A 128 2.50 -12.09 22.22
C LEU A 128 3.22 -10.94 22.92
N TRP A 129 3.27 -10.95 24.26
CA TRP A 129 3.98 -9.93 25.03
C TRP A 129 5.49 -10.03 24.81
N TYR A 130 6.05 -11.24 24.70
CA TYR A 130 7.45 -11.42 24.33
C TYR A 130 7.74 -10.91 22.92
N ALA A 131 6.88 -11.22 21.94
CA ALA A 131 7.02 -10.74 20.57
C ALA A 131 6.97 -9.21 20.49
N ILE A 132 6.01 -8.59 21.18
CA ILE A 132 5.90 -7.12 21.28
C ILE A 132 7.16 -6.54 21.96
N GLY A 133 7.62 -7.16 23.05
CA GLY A 133 8.83 -6.74 23.76
C GLY A 133 10.06 -6.75 22.85
N ILE A 134 10.29 -7.86 22.15
CA ILE A 134 11.41 -8.00 21.18
C ILE A 134 11.27 -6.97 20.05
N ALA A 135 10.06 -6.79 19.51
CA ALA A 135 9.83 -5.80 18.45
C ALA A 135 10.14 -4.37 18.93
N VAL A 136 9.70 -4.00 20.13
CA VAL A 136 9.97 -2.67 20.71
C VAL A 136 11.46 -2.47 20.94
N VAL A 137 12.16 -3.44 21.53
CA VAL A 137 13.62 -3.37 21.73
C VAL A 137 14.33 -3.28 20.37
N GLY A 138 13.91 -4.07 19.39
CA GLY A 138 14.36 -4.01 17.99
C GLY A 138 14.24 -2.62 17.40
N LEU A 139 13.08 -1.99 17.53
CA LEU A 139 12.83 -0.64 17.03
C LEU A 139 13.66 0.42 17.75
N VAL A 140 13.84 0.30 19.07
CA VAL A 140 14.68 1.23 19.85
C VAL A 140 16.14 1.13 19.42
N ILE A 141 16.68 -0.07 19.29
CA ILE A 141 18.06 -0.31 18.84
C ILE A 141 18.22 0.14 17.38
N GLY A 142 17.30 -0.24 16.50
CA GLY A 142 17.32 0.16 15.10
C GLY A 142 17.27 1.67 14.93
N ASN A 143 16.43 2.38 15.70
CA ASN A 143 16.37 3.84 15.71
C ASN A 143 17.66 4.47 16.25
N THR A 144 18.28 3.88 17.27
CA THR A 144 19.56 4.35 17.85
C THR A 144 20.71 4.23 16.85
N ILE A 145 20.83 3.07 16.18
CA ILE A 145 21.83 2.84 15.13
C ILE A 145 21.62 3.82 13.98
N SER A 146 20.37 3.97 13.53
CA SER A 146 20.03 4.90 12.45
C SER A 146 20.32 6.35 12.81
N TRP A 147 20.06 6.76 14.05
CA TRP A 147 20.45 8.08 14.56
C TRP A 147 21.96 8.29 14.49
N GLY A 148 22.76 7.29 14.88
CA GLY A 148 24.22 7.33 14.79
C GLY A 148 24.71 7.46 13.35
N VAL A 149 24.17 6.63 12.44
CA VAL A 149 24.48 6.67 11.00
C VAL A 149 24.13 8.03 10.41
N ARG A 150 22.96 8.59 10.72
CA ARG A 150 22.56 9.93 10.28
C ARG A 150 23.53 11.00 10.77
N LYS A 151 23.90 10.97 12.05
CA LYS A 151 24.84 11.95 12.64
C LYS A 151 26.22 11.86 11.98
N LEU A 152 26.66 10.66 11.62
CA LEU A 152 27.92 10.44 10.92
C LEU A 152 27.88 10.95 9.48
N ILE A 153 26.78 10.71 8.78
CA ILE A 153 26.67 11.02 7.35
C ILE A 153 26.33 12.51 7.09
N GLN A 154 25.55 13.15 7.95
CA GLN A 154 25.04 14.51 7.75
C GLN A 154 26.12 15.57 7.41
N PRO A 155 27.30 15.61 8.09
CA PRO A 155 28.35 16.57 7.78
C PRO A 155 28.91 16.42 6.35
N TYR A 156 29.04 15.18 5.87
CA TYR A 156 29.59 14.91 4.54
C TYR A 156 28.72 15.43 3.41
N PHE A 157 27.41 15.63 3.64
CA PHE A 157 26.46 16.10 2.63
C PHE A 157 25.91 17.49 2.92
N ALA A 158 26.47 18.22 3.88
CA ALA A 158 26.05 19.59 4.18
C ALA A 158 26.21 20.53 2.97
N TYR A 159 27.18 20.26 2.09
CA TYR A 159 27.43 21.04 0.88
C TYR A 159 26.30 20.93 -0.17
N MET A 160 25.44 19.91 -0.09
CA MET A 160 24.32 19.73 -1.02
C MET A 160 23.12 20.63 -0.69
N TYR A 161 23.11 21.28 0.48
CA TYR A 161 22.06 22.21 0.88
C TYR A 161 22.38 23.62 0.38
N SER A 162 21.40 24.22 -0.30
CA SER A 162 21.44 25.61 -0.77
C SER A 162 20.29 26.36 -0.10
N GLU A 163 20.56 27.48 0.59
CA GLU A 163 19.51 28.21 1.32
C GLU A 163 18.52 28.92 0.38
N ASN A 164 19.03 29.38 -0.77
CA ASN A 164 18.28 30.10 -1.81
C ASN A 164 18.49 29.44 -3.17
N PRO A 165 17.82 28.31 -3.44
CA PRO A 165 17.97 27.60 -4.71
C PRO A 165 17.41 28.45 -5.86
N GLU A 166 18.26 28.73 -6.84
CA GLU A 166 17.95 29.60 -7.98
C GLU A 166 17.21 28.82 -9.08
N SER A 167 17.61 27.57 -9.31
CA SER A 167 17.05 26.73 -10.36
C SER A 167 15.97 25.77 -9.85
N ARG A 168 15.07 25.35 -10.75
CA ARG A 168 14.07 24.32 -10.42
C ARG A 168 14.75 22.96 -10.18
N ALA A 169 15.78 22.61 -10.96
CA ALA A 169 16.50 21.36 -10.77
C ALA A 169 17.24 21.30 -9.44
N GLU A 170 17.77 22.41 -8.92
CA GLU A 170 18.40 22.46 -7.60
C GLU A 170 17.40 22.16 -6.49
N LYS A 171 16.20 22.75 -6.54
CA LYS A 171 15.11 22.47 -5.58
C LYS A 171 14.73 20.98 -5.58
N ILE A 172 14.46 20.43 -6.76
CA ILE A 172 14.02 19.04 -6.93
C ILE A 172 15.17 18.09 -6.57
N GLY A 173 16.38 18.39 -6.99
CA GLY A 173 17.59 17.61 -6.71
C GLY A 173 17.83 17.48 -5.21
N TYR A 174 17.76 18.60 -4.47
CA TYR A 174 17.89 18.57 -3.02
C TYR A 174 16.78 17.75 -2.35
N LEU A 175 15.51 17.95 -2.73
CA LEU A 175 14.38 17.21 -2.14
C LEU A 175 14.47 15.70 -2.42
N LEU A 176 14.90 15.31 -3.62
CA LEU A 176 15.07 13.91 -3.98
C LEU A 176 16.27 13.29 -3.25
N PHE A 177 17.39 14.03 -3.15
CA PHE A 177 18.54 13.61 -2.36
C PHE A 177 18.18 13.41 -0.88
N ARG A 178 17.47 14.38 -0.29
CA ARG A 178 16.97 14.30 1.08
C ARG A 178 16.03 13.09 1.27
N ALA A 179 15.11 12.86 0.34
CA ALA A 179 14.24 11.69 0.36
C ALA A 179 15.04 10.39 0.32
N GLY A 180 16.06 10.31 -0.54
CA GLY A 180 16.97 9.16 -0.65
C GLY A 180 17.75 8.91 0.64
N MET A 181 18.26 9.96 1.28
CA MET A 181 18.97 9.86 2.56
C MET A 181 18.06 9.37 3.69
N ILE A 182 16.82 9.85 3.73
CA ILE A 182 15.83 9.38 4.72
C ILE A 182 15.44 7.91 4.42
N ALA A 183 15.26 7.54 3.15
CA ALA A 183 14.93 6.17 2.75
C ALA A 183 16.05 5.19 3.12
N PHE A 184 17.32 5.57 2.87
CA PHE A 184 18.49 4.81 3.31
C PHE A 184 18.50 4.63 4.83
N ASN A 185 18.24 5.71 5.58
CA ASN A 185 18.15 5.64 7.04
C ASN A 185 17.01 4.72 7.53
N CYS A 186 15.85 4.72 6.85
CA CYS A 186 14.77 3.77 7.13
C CYS A 186 15.17 2.31 6.84
N ALA A 187 15.94 2.07 5.77
CA ALA A 187 16.46 0.75 5.44
C ALA A 187 17.44 0.24 6.51
N VAL A 188 18.37 1.09 6.96
CA VAL A 188 19.28 0.78 8.09
C VAL A 188 18.49 0.44 9.35
N MET A 189 17.46 1.23 9.67
CA MET A 189 16.59 0.99 10.82
C MET A 189 15.89 -0.36 10.74
N PHE A 190 15.31 -0.68 9.57
CA PHE A 190 14.63 -1.96 9.33
C PHE A 190 15.61 -3.14 9.47
N VAL A 191 16.74 -3.09 8.78
CA VAL A 191 17.76 -4.15 8.82
C VAL A 191 18.27 -4.35 10.24
N ALA A 192 18.61 -3.29 10.97
CA ALA A 192 19.07 -3.38 12.34
C ALA A 192 18.00 -3.98 13.28
N SER A 193 16.73 -3.57 13.12
CA SER A 193 15.62 -4.12 13.91
C SER A 193 15.39 -5.61 13.62
N MET A 194 15.48 -5.99 12.34
CA MET A 194 15.31 -7.38 11.91
C MET A 194 16.48 -8.27 12.34
N LEU A 195 17.72 -7.78 12.27
CA LEU A 195 18.89 -8.50 12.77
C LEU A 195 18.77 -8.77 14.26
N LEU A 196 18.30 -7.78 15.04
CA LEU A 196 18.06 -8.01 16.46
C LEU A 196 16.95 -9.04 16.69
N ALA A 197 15.86 -8.98 15.91
CA ALA A 197 14.78 -9.95 16.00
C ALA A 197 15.28 -11.38 15.72
N VAL A 198 16.22 -11.55 14.79
CA VAL A 198 16.86 -12.85 14.49
C VAL A 198 17.80 -13.28 15.63
N ILE A 199 18.56 -12.36 16.22
CA ILE A 199 19.46 -12.68 17.35
C ILE A 199 18.66 -13.11 18.59
N LEU A 200 17.50 -12.50 18.82
CA LEU A 200 16.60 -12.81 19.94
C LEU A 200 15.55 -13.87 19.57
N ASP A 201 15.69 -14.53 18.41
CA ASP A 201 14.75 -15.56 17.97
C ASP A 201 14.87 -16.80 18.86
N TYR A 202 13.74 -17.22 19.42
CA TYR A 202 13.62 -18.43 20.23
C TYR A 202 12.88 -19.55 19.49
N GLY A 203 12.73 -19.43 18.16
CA GLY A 203 12.21 -20.48 17.28
C GLY A 203 10.69 -20.55 17.17
N HIS A 204 9.97 -19.54 17.66
CA HIS A 204 8.50 -19.51 17.64
C HIS A 204 7.97 -18.71 16.44
N GLU A 205 7.42 -19.41 15.45
CA GLU A 205 6.99 -18.82 14.17
C GLU A 205 5.94 -17.68 14.33
N PRO A 206 4.81 -17.85 15.06
CA PRO A 206 3.88 -16.74 15.31
C PRO A 206 4.49 -15.49 15.94
N SER A 207 5.48 -15.64 16.83
CA SER A 207 6.22 -14.52 17.41
C SER A 207 7.01 -13.78 16.34
N ARG A 208 7.70 -14.51 15.45
CA ARG A 208 8.45 -13.91 14.33
C ARG A 208 7.55 -13.14 13.38
N SER A 209 6.42 -13.71 12.98
CA SER A 209 5.43 -13.03 12.14
C SER A 209 4.94 -11.73 12.78
N THR A 210 4.67 -11.77 14.09
CA THR A 210 4.26 -10.59 14.87
C THR A 210 5.34 -9.50 14.88
N ILE A 211 6.59 -9.87 15.14
CA ILE A 211 7.72 -8.93 15.13
C ILE A 211 7.88 -8.29 13.75
N ILE A 212 7.85 -9.10 12.68
CA ILE A 212 7.95 -8.63 11.29
C ILE A 212 6.86 -7.60 11.01
N VAL A 213 5.61 -7.88 11.35
CA VAL A 213 4.50 -6.96 11.08
C VAL A 213 4.65 -5.65 11.86
N ILE A 214 5.01 -5.70 13.14
CA ILE A 214 5.23 -4.48 13.95
C ILE A 214 6.36 -3.63 13.35
N VAL A 215 7.50 -4.25 13.04
CA VAL A 215 8.65 -3.55 12.46
C VAL A 215 8.33 -3.00 11.07
N ALA A 216 7.68 -3.79 10.21
CA ALA A 216 7.28 -3.38 8.87
C ALA A 216 6.25 -2.23 8.90
N ALA A 217 5.27 -2.27 9.80
CA ALA A 217 4.28 -1.21 9.97
C ALA A 217 4.96 0.10 10.43
N TYR A 218 5.86 0.02 11.41
CA TYR A 218 6.60 1.19 11.89
C TYR A 218 7.51 1.80 10.83
N VAL A 219 8.24 0.98 10.08
CA VAL A 219 9.12 1.44 8.98
C VAL A 219 8.29 2.01 7.84
N SER A 220 7.17 1.38 7.48
CA SER A 220 6.24 1.89 6.46
C SER A 220 5.69 3.25 6.84
N TYR A 221 5.33 3.46 8.11
CA TYR A 221 4.94 4.77 8.62
C TYR A 221 6.05 5.81 8.42
N TRP A 222 7.30 5.48 8.73
CA TRP A 222 8.42 6.39 8.52
C TRP A 222 8.70 6.67 7.04
N ILE A 223 8.57 5.68 6.15
CA ILE A 223 8.71 5.87 4.71
C ILE A 223 7.63 6.85 4.21
N ILE A 224 6.36 6.58 4.51
CA ILE A 224 5.26 7.44 4.06
C ILE A 224 5.40 8.85 4.67
N ARG A 225 5.67 8.95 5.96
CA ARG A 225 5.81 10.23 6.65
C ARG A 225 7.02 11.04 6.17
N ALA A 226 8.20 10.46 6.20
CA ALA A 226 9.46 11.18 6.13
C ALA A 226 10.11 11.13 4.74
N VAL A 227 9.96 10.04 3.99
CA VAL A 227 10.47 9.96 2.61
C VAL A 227 9.51 10.68 1.67
N ILE A 228 8.22 10.38 1.80
CA ILE A 228 7.20 10.84 0.84
C ILE A 228 6.61 12.19 1.28
N LEU A 229 5.79 12.20 2.34
CA LEU A 229 5.00 13.38 2.69
C LEU A 229 5.87 14.59 3.05
N PHE A 230 6.95 14.38 3.82
CA PHE A 230 7.81 15.46 4.25
C PHE A 230 8.57 16.13 3.10
N ASN A 231 9.00 15.40 2.08
CA ASN A 231 9.71 15.98 0.94
C ASN A 231 8.76 16.56 -0.12
N ILE A 232 7.55 16.01 -0.26
CA ILE A 232 6.55 16.55 -1.19
C ILE A 232 5.97 17.86 -0.67
N ILE A 233 5.60 17.90 0.62
CA ILE A 233 5.00 19.07 1.23
C ILE A 233 6.07 20.11 1.59
N ALA A 234 7.26 19.65 2.02
CA ALA A 234 8.40 20.50 2.37
C ALA A 234 7.99 21.71 3.24
N HIS A 235 7.23 21.44 4.32
CA HIS A 235 6.74 22.51 5.19
C HIS A 235 7.87 23.26 5.91
N ASP A 236 9.02 22.61 6.09
CA ASP A 236 10.21 23.13 6.76
C ASP A 236 11.14 23.93 5.83
N LEU A 237 10.94 23.83 4.50
CA LEU A 237 11.75 24.50 3.49
C LEU A 237 10.87 25.32 2.53
N PRO A 238 10.38 26.50 2.95
CA PRO A 238 9.53 27.34 2.10
C PRO A 238 10.16 27.65 0.72
N ASN A 239 11.47 27.90 0.69
CA ASN A 239 12.21 28.23 -0.54
C ASN A 239 12.33 27.05 -1.54
N HIS A 240 12.26 25.80 -1.04
CA HIS A 240 12.35 24.59 -1.86
C HIS A 240 10.97 24.01 -2.21
N ARG A 241 9.90 24.52 -1.61
CA ARG A 241 8.54 23.99 -1.76
C ARG A 241 8.04 24.12 -3.20
N MET A 242 7.68 22.98 -3.80
CA MET A 242 7.12 22.92 -5.15
C MET A 242 5.63 23.24 -5.20
N ILE A 243 4.90 22.94 -4.11
CA ILE A 243 3.47 23.14 -4.02
C ILE A 243 3.10 24.58 -3.64
N ASN A 244 2.04 25.10 -4.25
CA ASN A 244 1.56 26.46 -4.01
C ASN A 244 0.67 26.53 -2.76
N LEU A 245 1.28 26.37 -1.58
CA LEU A 245 0.63 26.48 -0.28
C LEU A 245 1.40 27.42 0.64
N SER A 246 0.66 28.18 1.46
CA SER A 246 1.25 28.93 2.58
C SER A 246 1.83 27.98 3.62
N ASP A 247 2.77 28.48 4.43
CA ASP A 247 3.48 27.68 5.44
C ASP A 247 2.54 27.02 6.45
N ASP A 248 1.53 27.76 6.92
CA ASP A 248 0.55 27.24 7.88
C ASP A 248 -0.32 26.13 7.28
N ARG A 249 -0.74 26.29 6.01
CA ARG A 249 -1.55 25.28 5.31
C ARG A 249 -0.74 24.04 5.00
N ALA A 250 0.51 24.20 4.56
CA ALA A 250 1.43 23.10 4.34
C ALA A 250 1.67 22.30 5.64
N ARG A 251 1.88 22.99 6.76
CA ARG A 251 2.06 22.37 8.08
C ARG A 251 0.81 21.61 8.54
N SER A 252 -0.37 22.22 8.44
CA SER A 252 -1.64 21.56 8.79
C SER A 252 -1.86 20.31 7.95
N LEU A 253 -1.74 20.42 6.62
CA LEU A 253 -1.91 19.30 5.69
C LEU A 253 -0.94 18.15 6.03
N GLN A 254 0.31 18.47 6.34
CA GLN A 254 1.28 17.44 6.71
C GLN A 254 0.93 16.74 8.02
N TYR A 255 0.52 17.47 9.06
CA TYR A 255 0.14 16.86 10.33
C TYR A 255 -1.12 16.03 10.22
N ASP A 256 -2.13 16.52 9.51
CA ASP A 256 -3.37 15.82 9.28
C ASP A 256 -3.13 14.52 8.49
N MET A 257 -2.34 14.58 7.41
CA MET A 257 -1.98 13.39 6.62
C MET A 257 -1.16 12.41 7.46
N ARG A 258 -0.16 12.88 8.21
CA ARG A 258 0.65 12.03 9.08
C ARG A 258 -0.20 11.28 10.10
N ASN A 259 -1.08 11.98 10.81
CA ASN A 259 -1.89 11.38 11.86
C ASN A 259 -2.91 10.40 11.27
N SER A 260 -3.49 10.74 10.11
CA SER A 260 -4.39 9.87 9.35
C SER A 260 -3.73 8.54 8.93
N MET A 261 -2.45 8.59 8.53
CA MET A 261 -1.72 7.39 8.08
C MET A 261 -1.48 6.39 9.20
N VAL A 262 -1.37 6.83 10.46
CA VAL A 262 -1.20 5.91 11.60
C VAL A 262 -2.37 4.93 11.68
N ALA A 263 -3.61 5.44 11.62
CA ALA A 263 -4.80 4.60 11.70
C ALA A 263 -4.92 3.62 10.52
N VAL A 264 -4.63 4.09 9.30
CA VAL A 264 -4.66 3.24 8.10
C VAL A 264 -3.61 2.14 8.17
N ILE A 265 -2.36 2.47 8.54
CA ILE A 265 -1.27 1.50 8.65
C ILE A 265 -1.58 0.47 9.73
N ILE A 266 -2.09 0.87 10.89
CA ILE A 266 -2.48 -0.07 11.95
C ILE A 266 -3.58 -1.02 11.46
N ALA A 267 -4.62 -0.50 10.78
CA ALA A 267 -5.71 -1.33 10.28
C ALA A 267 -5.22 -2.41 9.31
N PHE A 268 -4.36 -2.05 8.35
CA PHE A 268 -3.77 -3.01 7.41
C PHE A 268 -2.72 -3.92 8.05
N ALA A 269 -1.94 -3.43 9.02
CA ALA A 269 -0.99 -4.24 9.77
C ALA A 269 -1.71 -5.34 10.57
N VAL A 270 -2.85 -5.02 11.22
CA VAL A 270 -3.66 -6.03 11.90
C VAL A 270 -4.20 -7.07 10.92
N CYS A 271 -4.64 -6.67 9.72
CA CYS A 271 -5.07 -7.62 8.69
C CYS A 271 -3.93 -8.57 8.29
N ALA A 272 -2.77 -8.01 7.93
CA ALA A 272 -1.59 -8.78 7.55
C ALA A 272 -1.11 -9.71 8.67
N TRP A 273 -1.14 -9.23 9.92
CA TRP A 273 -0.80 -10.03 11.09
C TRP A 273 -1.75 -11.22 11.27
N MET A 274 -3.06 -10.99 11.19
CA MET A 274 -4.04 -12.06 11.35
C MET A 274 -3.97 -13.09 10.22
N ASP A 275 -3.68 -12.66 8.99
CA ASP A 275 -3.44 -13.56 7.86
C ASP A 275 -2.22 -14.46 8.11
N MET A 276 -1.12 -13.87 8.59
CA MET A 276 0.10 -14.61 8.95
C MET A 276 -0.09 -15.58 10.13
N LEU A 277 -1.06 -15.33 11.01
CA LEU A 277 -1.43 -16.24 12.10
C LEU A 277 -2.40 -17.34 11.66
N GLY A 278 -2.83 -17.36 10.39
CA GLY A 278 -3.74 -18.37 9.86
C GLY A 278 -5.19 -18.16 10.28
N LEU A 279 -5.63 -16.90 10.43
CA LEU A 279 -7.06 -16.59 10.61
C LEU A 279 -7.89 -17.19 9.47
N ASP A 280 -9.09 -17.66 9.80
CA ASP A 280 -10.05 -18.13 8.82
C ASP A 280 -10.26 -17.10 7.69
N ARG A 281 -10.33 -17.59 6.44
CA ARG A 281 -10.40 -16.75 5.24
C ARG A 281 -11.62 -15.84 5.25
N GLU A 282 -12.79 -16.31 5.69
CA GLU A 282 -14.01 -15.50 5.72
C GLU A 282 -13.94 -14.41 6.79
N ALA A 283 -13.35 -14.72 7.94
CA ALA A 283 -13.07 -13.72 8.96
C ALA A 283 -12.06 -12.67 8.47
N HIS A 284 -10.97 -13.10 7.83
CA HIS A 284 -9.95 -12.21 7.30
C HIS A 284 -10.51 -11.25 6.24
N LYS A 285 -11.38 -11.72 5.33
CA LYS A 285 -12.08 -10.86 4.36
C LYS A 285 -12.80 -9.69 5.04
N MET A 286 -13.42 -9.92 6.19
CA MET A 286 -14.11 -8.88 6.94
C MET A 286 -13.17 -7.84 7.55
N PHE A 287 -12.04 -8.27 8.09
CA PHE A 287 -11.00 -7.36 8.55
C PHE A 287 -10.50 -6.48 7.40
N LEU A 288 -10.23 -7.06 6.24
CA LEU A 288 -9.79 -6.31 5.05
C LEU A 288 -10.85 -5.32 4.55
N ILE A 289 -12.11 -5.72 4.42
CA ILE A 289 -13.21 -4.82 4.01
C ILE A 289 -13.33 -3.63 4.96
N THR A 290 -13.21 -3.91 6.27
CA THR A 290 -13.29 -2.90 7.32
C THR A 290 -12.08 -1.97 7.27
N ALA A 291 -10.86 -2.50 7.09
CA ALA A 291 -9.65 -1.69 6.95
C ALA A 291 -9.70 -0.79 5.71
N MET A 292 -10.18 -1.31 4.58
CA MET A 292 -10.40 -0.53 3.37
C MET A 292 -11.47 0.56 3.56
N LEU A 293 -12.54 0.27 4.31
CA LEU A 293 -13.57 1.27 4.65
C LEU A 293 -12.97 2.38 5.51
N ILE A 294 -12.22 2.04 6.56
CA ILE A 294 -11.52 3.00 7.42
C ILE A 294 -10.60 3.88 6.57
N ALA A 295 -9.82 3.28 5.67
CA ALA A 295 -8.94 4.03 4.77
C ALA A 295 -9.74 4.97 3.84
N ALA A 296 -10.82 4.50 3.22
CA ALA A 296 -11.67 5.30 2.35
C ALA A 296 -12.31 6.48 3.09
N LEU A 297 -12.79 6.26 4.33
CA LEU A 297 -13.37 7.31 5.17
C LEU A 297 -12.32 8.34 5.59
N ILE A 298 -11.13 7.90 5.99
CA ILE A 298 -10.02 8.79 6.37
C ILE A 298 -9.57 9.62 5.15
N PHE A 299 -9.31 8.99 4.00
CA PHE A 299 -8.93 9.71 2.78
C PHE A 299 -10.05 10.64 2.27
N GLY A 300 -11.31 10.22 2.39
CA GLY A 300 -12.48 11.03 2.06
C GLY A 300 -12.58 12.26 2.95
N TYR A 301 -12.45 12.08 4.28
CA TYR A 301 -12.41 13.18 5.24
C TYR A 301 -11.28 14.17 4.93
N GLN A 302 -10.07 13.66 4.68
CA GLN A 302 -8.90 14.47 4.32
C GLN A 302 -9.15 15.27 3.03
N THR A 303 -9.79 14.66 2.04
CA THR A 303 -10.18 15.31 0.77
C THR A 303 -11.18 16.44 1.00
N ILE A 304 -12.15 16.25 1.90
CA ILE A 304 -13.16 17.27 2.23
C ILE A 304 -12.54 18.43 3.01
N LYS A 305 -11.70 18.12 4.01
CA LYS A 305 -11.02 19.09 4.87
C LYS A 305 -10.05 19.96 4.07
N HIS A 306 -9.25 19.36 3.20
CA HIS A 306 -8.21 20.04 2.41
C HIS A 306 -8.63 20.32 0.95
N ARG A 307 -9.93 20.42 0.66
CA ARG A 307 -10.43 20.62 -0.71
C ARG A 307 -9.88 21.88 -1.39
N GLU A 308 -9.68 22.96 -0.63
CA GLU A 308 -9.16 24.22 -1.17
C GLU A 308 -7.64 24.14 -1.40
N ASP A 309 -6.93 23.41 -0.55
CA ASP A 309 -5.50 23.15 -0.72
C ASP A 309 -5.27 22.27 -1.96
N LEU A 310 -6.10 21.24 -2.17
CA LEU A 310 -6.04 20.41 -3.37
C LEU A 310 -6.32 21.24 -4.64
N ARG A 311 -7.30 22.15 -4.59
CA ARG A 311 -7.59 23.09 -5.68
C ARG A 311 -6.40 24.00 -5.99
N SER A 312 -5.77 24.58 -4.97
CA SER A 312 -4.63 25.48 -5.17
C SER A 312 -3.40 24.74 -5.70
N VAL A 313 -3.19 23.48 -5.30
CA VAL A 313 -2.14 22.61 -5.84
C VAL A 313 -2.38 22.32 -7.32
N ILE A 314 -3.60 21.97 -7.73
CA ILE A 314 -3.95 21.69 -9.14
C ILE A 314 -3.84 22.95 -10.01
N LEU A 315 -4.32 24.09 -9.50
CA LEU A 315 -4.23 25.35 -10.22
C LEU A 315 -2.76 25.80 -10.37
N GLY A 316 -1.88 25.50 -9.41
CA GLY A 316 -0.49 25.94 -9.41
C GLY A 316 -0.32 27.43 -9.12
N LYS A 317 0.90 27.96 -9.26
CA LYS A 317 1.22 29.38 -8.96
C LYS A 317 0.61 30.35 -9.98
N GLY A 318 0.24 31.56 -9.54
CA GLY A 318 -0.31 32.65 -10.36
C GLY A 318 -1.79 32.94 -10.12
N GLU A 319 -2.31 33.98 -10.77
CA GLU A 319 -3.73 34.37 -10.67
C GLU A 319 -4.67 33.32 -11.28
N VAL A 320 -5.83 33.13 -10.67
CA VAL A 320 -6.81 32.12 -11.13
C VAL A 320 -7.44 32.52 -12.47
N ALA A 321 -7.60 33.82 -12.73
CA ALA A 321 -8.24 34.34 -13.92
C ALA A 321 -7.43 34.12 -15.20
N SER A 322 -6.09 34.05 -15.11
CA SER A 322 -5.19 33.82 -16.23
C SER A 322 -5.02 32.34 -16.59
N LYS A 323 -5.61 31.43 -15.81
CA LYS A 323 -5.53 29.98 -16.02
C LYS A 323 -6.56 29.51 -17.07
N PRO A 324 -6.22 28.51 -17.90
CA PRO A 324 -7.16 27.92 -18.84
C PRO A 324 -8.45 27.45 -18.15
N PHE A 325 -9.60 27.66 -18.79
CA PHE A 325 -10.91 27.27 -18.25
C PHE A 325 -10.97 25.78 -17.86
N ILE A 326 -10.37 24.90 -18.69
CA ILE A 326 -10.33 23.46 -18.44
C ILE A 326 -9.62 23.15 -17.11
N LEU A 327 -8.49 23.81 -16.83
CA LEU A 327 -7.74 23.59 -15.59
C LEU A 327 -8.54 24.03 -14.36
N ARG A 328 -9.29 25.14 -14.48
CA ARG A 328 -10.19 25.61 -13.43
C ARG A 328 -11.35 24.65 -13.17
N ALA A 329 -11.92 24.08 -14.23
CA ALA A 329 -12.98 23.07 -14.13
C ALA A 329 -12.46 21.79 -13.45
N ILE A 330 -11.27 21.32 -13.83
CA ILE A 330 -10.62 20.16 -13.21
C ILE A 330 -10.38 20.41 -11.72
N ALA A 331 -9.80 21.56 -11.35
CA ALA A 331 -9.54 21.90 -9.95
C ALA A 331 -10.83 21.89 -9.11
N LEU A 332 -11.92 22.43 -9.66
CA LEU A 332 -13.21 22.47 -8.96
C LEU A 332 -13.79 21.08 -8.70
N VAL A 333 -13.70 20.19 -9.70
CA VAL A 333 -14.34 18.87 -9.73
C VAL A 333 -13.46 17.77 -9.10
N ALA A 334 -12.14 17.97 -9.04
CA ALA A 334 -11.18 16.98 -8.54
C ALA A 334 -11.48 16.42 -7.15
N PRO A 335 -11.82 17.23 -6.11
CA PRO A 335 -12.17 16.67 -4.80
C PRO A 335 -13.40 15.76 -4.84
N ALA A 336 -14.40 16.10 -5.65
CA ALA A 336 -15.60 15.28 -5.81
C ALA A 336 -15.30 13.97 -6.55
N LEU A 337 -14.48 14.03 -7.61
CA LEU A 337 -14.03 12.82 -8.32
C LEU A 337 -13.21 11.91 -7.41
N ALA A 338 -12.35 12.47 -6.56
CA ALA A 338 -11.58 11.68 -5.59
C ALA A 338 -12.50 10.95 -4.61
N ILE A 339 -13.56 11.59 -4.10
CA ILE A 339 -14.54 10.94 -3.23
C ILE A 339 -15.30 9.84 -3.98
N VAL A 340 -15.80 10.12 -5.18
CA VAL A 340 -16.51 9.13 -6.01
C VAL A 340 -15.61 7.94 -6.30
N TYR A 341 -14.34 8.17 -6.63
CA TYR A 341 -13.34 7.13 -6.80
C TYR A 341 -13.16 6.30 -5.53
N LEU A 342 -12.97 6.92 -4.36
CA LEU A 342 -12.76 6.20 -3.10
C LEU A 342 -13.95 5.29 -2.77
N VAL A 343 -15.18 5.79 -2.95
CA VAL A 343 -16.41 5.02 -2.73
C VAL A 343 -16.50 3.87 -3.73
N ALA A 344 -16.33 4.14 -5.03
CA ALA A 344 -16.38 3.13 -6.08
C ALA A 344 -15.29 2.05 -5.88
N SER A 345 -14.06 2.47 -5.59
CA SER A 345 -12.93 1.57 -5.32
C SER A 345 -13.19 0.71 -4.09
N TRP A 346 -13.74 1.26 -3.01
CA TRP A 346 -14.12 0.46 -1.85
C TRP A 346 -15.17 -0.58 -2.22
N PHE A 347 -16.26 -0.18 -2.89
CA PHE A 347 -17.31 -1.11 -3.32
C PHE A 347 -16.77 -2.21 -4.24
N VAL A 348 -15.98 -1.85 -5.26
CA VAL A 348 -15.39 -2.82 -6.21
C VAL A 348 -14.39 -3.74 -5.52
N SER A 349 -13.54 -3.24 -4.64
CA SER A 349 -12.59 -4.06 -3.88
C SER A 349 -13.31 -5.02 -2.94
N SER A 350 -14.31 -4.54 -2.19
CA SER A 350 -15.13 -5.39 -1.34
C SER A 350 -15.85 -6.48 -2.14
N PHE A 351 -16.43 -6.11 -3.28
CA PHE A 351 -17.11 -7.05 -4.17
C PHE A 351 -16.16 -8.15 -4.67
N ARG A 352 -15.00 -7.76 -5.21
CA ARG A 352 -13.98 -8.70 -5.70
C ARG A 352 -13.51 -9.63 -4.59
N LEU A 353 -13.30 -9.10 -3.39
CA LEU A 353 -12.86 -9.88 -2.24
C LEU A 353 -13.90 -10.92 -1.80
N ILE A 354 -15.19 -10.56 -1.78
CA ILE A 354 -16.29 -11.48 -1.46
C ILE A 354 -16.39 -12.59 -2.52
N MET A 355 -16.21 -12.22 -3.78
CA MET A 355 -16.29 -13.16 -4.91
C MET A 355 -15.03 -14.03 -5.08
N ASP A 356 -14.03 -13.90 -4.20
CA ASP A 356 -12.74 -14.61 -4.31
C ASP A 356 -12.02 -14.36 -5.64
N LEU A 357 -12.29 -13.21 -6.27
CA LEU A 357 -11.58 -12.76 -7.46
C LEU A 357 -10.18 -12.24 -7.06
N PRO A 358 -9.22 -12.19 -8.00
CA PRO A 358 -7.90 -11.61 -7.77
C PRO A 358 -8.03 -10.26 -7.07
N SER A 359 -7.60 -10.24 -5.81
CA SER A 359 -8.03 -9.23 -4.87
C SER A 359 -7.40 -7.89 -5.21
N ALA A 360 -8.23 -6.88 -5.50
CA ALA A 360 -7.80 -5.51 -5.70
C ALA A 360 -7.69 -4.78 -4.34
N ASN A 361 -7.00 -5.38 -3.36
CA ASN A 361 -6.86 -4.83 -1.99
C ASN A 361 -6.18 -3.45 -2.00
N LEU A 362 -5.43 -3.17 -3.05
CA LEU A 362 -4.72 -1.91 -3.26
C LEU A 362 -5.53 -0.87 -4.02
N LEU A 363 -6.74 -1.15 -4.50
CA LEU A 363 -7.49 -0.21 -5.35
C LEU A 363 -7.82 1.10 -4.62
N VAL A 364 -8.17 1.03 -3.33
CA VAL A 364 -8.42 2.22 -2.50
C VAL A 364 -7.15 3.07 -2.35
N ALA A 365 -5.99 2.44 -2.24
CA ALA A 365 -4.69 3.10 -2.11
C ALA A 365 -4.04 3.44 -3.46
N ALA A 366 -4.56 2.93 -4.58
CA ALA A 366 -3.91 2.99 -5.89
C ALA A 366 -3.61 4.42 -6.37
N PRO A 367 -4.49 5.44 -6.21
CA PRO A 367 -4.16 6.80 -6.60
C PRO A 367 -3.02 7.37 -5.77
N MET A 368 -2.96 7.03 -4.48
CA MET A 368 -1.89 7.48 -3.59
C MET A 368 -0.57 6.82 -3.98
N ILE A 369 -0.57 5.51 -4.26
CA ILE A 369 0.62 4.78 -4.72
C ILE A 369 1.08 5.33 -6.07
N ALA A 370 0.16 5.53 -7.02
CA ALA A 370 0.47 6.10 -8.33
C ALA A 370 1.04 7.52 -8.20
N PHE A 371 0.43 8.36 -7.37
CA PHE A 371 0.91 9.72 -7.11
C PHE A 371 2.31 9.71 -6.48
N PHE A 372 2.52 8.91 -5.44
CA PHE A 372 3.81 8.80 -4.75
C PHE A 372 4.90 8.16 -5.62
N GLY A 373 4.55 7.21 -6.48
CA GLY A 373 5.48 6.59 -7.42
C GLY A 373 5.84 7.50 -8.60
N ALA A 374 4.86 8.26 -9.12
CA ALA A 374 5.07 9.15 -10.26
C ALA A 374 5.94 10.37 -9.90
N LEU A 375 5.83 10.90 -8.67
CA LEU A 375 6.56 12.09 -8.24
C LEU A 375 8.09 11.99 -8.33
N PRO A 376 8.77 10.96 -7.77
CA PRO A 376 10.22 10.84 -7.90
C PRO A 376 10.63 10.63 -9.37
N ILE A 377 9.87 9.88 -10.16
CA ILE A 377 10.13 9.68 -11.59
C ILE A 377 10.07 11.03 -12.32
N TYR A 378 9.02 11.81 -12.09
CA TYR A 378 8.86 13.14 -12.66
C TYR A 378 9.99 14.08 -12.22
N GLY A 379 10.40 14.02 -10.95
CA GLY A 379 11.53 14.79 -10.44
C GLY A 379 12.85 14.45 -11.13
N ILE A 380 13.13 13.15 -11.33
CA ILE A 380 14.32 12.67 -12.07
C ILE A 380 14.28 13.16 -13.51
N LEU A 381 13.15 13.02 -14.20
CA LEU A 381 12.98 13.49 -15.58
C LEU A 381 13.25 15.00 -15.71
N LEU A 382 12.74 15.81 -14.77
CA LEU A 382 13.00 17.25 -14.76
C LEU A 382 14.47 17.58 -14.58
N ILE A 383 15.18 16.86 -13.70
CA ILE A 383 16.63 17.05 -13.51
C ILE A 383 17.39 16.71 -14.80
N ILE A 384 17.03 15.62 -15.47
CA ILE A 384 17.66 15.21 -16.73
C ILE A 384 17.43 16.27 -17.81
N ILE A 385 16.19 16.75 -17.97
CA ILE A 385 15.85 17.77 -18.97
C ILE A 385 16.64 19.06 -18.71
N ASP A 386 16.68 19.54 -17.46
CA ASP A 386 17.38 20.78 -17.12
C ASP A 386 18.90 20.64 -17.34
N LYS A 387 19.49 19.50 -16.98
CA LYS A 387 20.91 19.23 -17.27
C LYS A 387 21.21 19.20 -18.77
N ILE A 388 20.36 18.58 -19.58
CA ILE A 388 20.54 18.55 -21.05
C ILE A 388 20.40 19.96 -21.63
N TYR A 389 19.46 20.76 -21.13
CA TYR A 389 19.22 22.11 -21.63
C TYR A 389 20.34 23.09 -21.23
N GLN A 390 20.85 22.97 -20.01
CA GLN A 390 22.02 23.72 -19.54
C GLN A 390 23.29 23.31 -20.28
N ALA A 391 23.49 22.03 -20.59
CA ALA A 391 24.63 21.56 -21.38
C ALA A 391 24.58 22.00 -22.86
N ARG A 392 23.44 22.50 -23.34
CA ARG A 392 23.27 23.05 -24.70
C ARG A 392 23.42 24.57 -24.77
N ARG A 393 23.46 25.26 -23.62
CA ARG A 393 23.86 26.66 -23.52
C ARG A 393 25.36 26.74 -23.29
#